data_AF-A0A800ERV8-F1
#
_entry.id   AF-A0A800ERV8-F1
#
_cell.length_a   1.000
_cell.length_b   1.000
_cell.length_c   1.000
_cell.angle_alpha   90.00
_cell.angle_beta   90.00
_cell.angle_gamma   90.00
#
_symmetry.space_group_name_H-M   'P 1'
#
loop_
_entity.id
_entity.type
_entity.pdbx_description
1 polymer ?
#
loop_
_entity_poly.entity_id
_entity_poly.type
_entity_poly.pdbx_seq_one_letter_code
_entity_poly.pdbx_strand_id
1 'polypeptide(L)'
;MAEYNPSGPPIPLSRDTPCDAVLATQVDFSSPHYDPELVNIPLHEVPVTVDGAGTTAFLPSIFEAEITSPSRALPNDPLTLGAWLAAKGRAKISCEGEDKAQIRIKFRNLVPHALYTLWAIMALPDGGVAPRPLGGVPNAFVPDERGSGSFSRTLNFCPTDEDSPLMNIVLALHTDASVFGAVPAMADAETSKPVGAIVHAQAGFPINIQEDLEAEGGCRE
;
A
#
# COMPACT_ATOMS: atom_id res chain seq x y z
N MET A 1 -2.38 -13.84 -5.44
CA MET A 1 -1.25 -13.37 -4.61
C MET A 1 -1.45 -13.98 -3.24
N ALA A 2 -0.45 -14.65 -2.67
CA ALA A 2 -0.62 -15.17 -1.32
C ALA A 2 -0.26 -14.08 -0.31
N GLU A 3 -1.18 -13.91 0.62
CA GLU A 3 -1.24 -12.82 1.57
C GLU A 3 -0.87 -13.39 2.93
N TYR A 4 0.06 -12.76 3.63
CA TYR A 4 0.32 -13.12 5.02
C TYR A 4 -0.77 -12.53 5.90
N ASN A 5 -1.75 -13.37 6.24
CA ASN A 5 -2.65 -13.12 7.35
C ASN A 5 -2.11 -13.90 8.57
N PRO A 6 -1.52 -13.24 9.58
CA PRO A 6 -1.00 -13.92 10.78
C PRO A 6 -2.10 -14.68 11.56
N SER A 7 -3.36 -14.43 11.24
CA SER A 7 -4.54 -15.03 11.86
C SER A 7 -5.24 -16.07 10.97
N GLY A 8 -4.74 -16.39 9.76
CA GLY A 8 -5.40 -17.37 8.88
C GLY A 8 -5.14 -17.19 7.38
N PRO A 9 -6.03 -17.68 6.50
CA PRO A 9 -5.90 -17.48 5.06
C PRO A 9 -6.14 -16.00 4.64
N PRO A 10 -5.63 -15.60 3.46
CA PRO A 10 -6.04 -14.37 2.77
C PRO A 10 -7.56 -14.19 2.78
N ILE A 11 -8.07 -12.98 3.05
CA ILE A 11 -9.52 -12.71 3.07
C ILE A 11 -9.83 -11.72 1.94
N PRO A 12 -10.71 -12.05 0.99
CA PRO A 12 -11.11 -11.13 -0.07
C PRO A 12 -11.71 -9.85 0.52
N LEU A 13 -11.42 -8.71 -0.09
CA LEU A 13 -12.11 -7.48 0.22
C LEU A 13 -13.58 -7.57 -0.21
N SER A 14 -14.46 -7.64 0.80
CA SER A 14 -15.91 -7.70 0.62
C SER A 14 -16.61 -6.93 1.73
N ARG A 15 -17.94 -6.78 1.60
CA ARG A 15 -18.80 -6.20 2.65
C ARG A 15 -18.72 -6.95 3.98
N ASP A 16 -18.33 -8.22 3.95
CA ASP A 16 -18.26 -9.10 5.12
C ASP A 16 -16.85 -9.16 5.75
N THR A 17 -15.88 -8.42 5.20
CA THR A 17 -14.51 -8.39 5.72
C THR A 17 -14.48 -7.78 7.12
N PRO A 18 -13.95 -8.49 8.15
CA PRO A 18 -13.87 -7.95 9.50
C PRO A 18 -13.13 -6.61 9.57
N CYS A 19 -13.59 -5.70 10.42
CA CYS A 19 -13.05 -4.34 10.56
C CYS A 19 -11.61 -4.26 11.12
N ASP A 20 -11.06 -5.39 11.56
CA ASP A 20 -9.71 -5.59 12.05
C ASP A 20 -8.93 -6.64 11.24
N ALA A 21 -9.50 -7.13 10.13
CA ALA A 21 -8.84 -8.08 9.25
C ALA A 21 -7.55 -7.49 8.67
N VAL A 22 -6.40 -8.04 9.07
CA VAL A 22 -5.14 -7.81 8.37
C VAL A 22 -5.23 -8.57 7.05
N LEU A 23 -5.34 -7.84 5.94
CA LEU A 23 -5.57 -8.45 4.63
C LEU A 23 -4.29 -9.10 4.12
N ALA A 24 -3.16 -8.38 4.17
CA ALA A 24 -1.85 -8.96 3.96
C ALA A 24 -0.71 -8.05 4.44
N THR A 25 0.50 -8.60 4.51
CA THR A 25 1.74 -7.82 4.35
C THR A 25 2.67 -8.58 3.43
N GLN A 26 3.33 -7.88 2.51
CA GLN A 26 4.31 -8.47 1.59
C GLN A 26 5.61 -7.64 1.68
N VAL A 27 6.71 -8.27 1.28
CA VAL A 27 8.02 -7.59 1.18
C VAL A 27 8.43 -7.49 -0.28
N ASP A 28 8.00 -8.47 -1.08
CA ASP A 28 8.15 -8.55 -2.52
C ASP A 28 6.80 -8.97 -3.14
N PHE A 29 6.31 -8.20 -4.11
CA PHE A 29 5.05 -8.45 -4.82
C PHE A 29 5.12 -9.71 -5.69
N SER A 30 6.32 -10.15 -6.08
CA SER A 30 6.55 -11.36 -6.87
C SER A 30 6.60 -12.62 -6.00
N SER A 31 6.87 -12.48 -4.69
CA SER A 31 6.93 -13.61 -3.76
C SER A 31 5.55 -13.85 -3.13
N PRO A 32 4.87 -14.96 -3.44
CA PRO A 32 3.58 -15.26 -2.84
C PRO A 32 3.70 -15.62 -1.34
N HIS A 33 4.89 -15.87 -0.82
CA HIS A 33 5.04 -16.40 0.54
C HIS A 33 5.86 -15.48 1.44
N TYR A 34 5.31 -15.24 2.63
CA TYR A 34 6.05 -14.68 3.75
C TYR A 34 7.13 -15.68 4.18
N ASP A 35 8.37 -15.21 4.18
CA ASP A 35 9.50 -15.93 4.75
C ASP A 35 9.72 -15.45 6.20
N PRO A 36 9.39 -16.27 7.22
CA PRO A 36 9.56 -15.89 8.61
C PRO A 36 11.03 -15.66 8.99
N GLU A 37 11.99 -16.20 8.24
CA GLU A 37 13.41 -16.00 8.51
C GLU A 37 13.84 -14.54 8.29
N LEU A 38 13.09 -13.79 7.48
CA LEU A 38 13.35 -12.38 7.19
C LEU A 38 12.88 -11.42 8.30
N VAL A 39 12.12 -11.88 9.30
CA VAL A 39 11.45 -11.01 10.28
C VAL A 39 12.39 -10.10 11.06
N ASN A 40 13.63 -10.55 11.32
CA ASN A 40 14.62 -9.77 12.07
C ASN A 40 15.76 -9.26 11.18
N ILE A 41 15.63 -9.41 9.86
CA ILE A 41 16.61 -8.91 8.89
C ILE A 41 16.22 -7.47 8.53
N PRO A 42 17.18 -6.53 8.51
CA PRO A 42 16.93 -5.19 7.97
C PRO A 42 16.39 -5.28 6.54
N LEU A 43 15.37 -4.49 6.21
CA LEU A 43 14.69 -4.55 4.92
C LEU A 43 15.62 -4.27 3.74
N HIS A 44 16.64 -3.43 3.92
CA HIS A 44 17.65 -3.16 2.89
C HIS A 44 18.59 -4.35 2.62
N GLU A 45 18.66 -5.31 3.56
CA GLU A 45 19.35 -6.59 3.42
C GLU A 45 18.42 -7.70 2.88
N VAL A 46 17.16 -7.40 2.59
CA VAL A 46 16.25 -8.33 1.93
C VAL A 46 16.25 -8.01 0.42
N PRO A 47 16.67 -8.94 -0.45
CA PRO A 47 16.61 -8.71 -1.89
C PRO A 47 15.15 -8.66 -2.34
N VAL A 48 14.84 -7.73 -3.23
CA VAL A 48 13.49 -7.55 -3.81
C VAL A 48 13.55 -7.58 -5.32
N THR A 49 12.46 -8.02 -5.95
CA THR A 49 12.31 -8.05 -7.40
C THR A 49 12.23 -6.62 -7.96
N VAL A 50 13.12 -6.27 -8.89
CA VAL A 50 13.27 -4.92 -9.46
C VAL A 50 12.81 -4.79 -10.91
N ASP A 51 12.45 -5.90 -11.56
CA ASP A 51 11.91 -5.90 -12.92
C ASP A 51 10.95 -7.07 -13.17
N GLY A 52 10.23 -7.02 -14.30
CA GLY A 52 9.35 -8.10 -14.74
C GLY A 52 10.05 -9.39 -15.18
N ALA A 53 11.38 -9.38 -15.33
CA ALA A 53 12.17 -10.56 -15.64
C ALA A 53 12.54 -11.37 -14.38
N GLY A 54 12.23 -10.85 -13.19
CA GLY A 54 12.52 -11.48 -11.91
C GLY A 54 13.93 -11.18 -11.38
N THR A 55 14.61 -10.16 -11.89
CA THR A 55 15.88 -9.70 -11.34
C THR A 55 15.67 -9.21 -9.91
N THR A 56 16.54 -9.61 -9.00
CA THR A 56 16.50 -9.17 -7.60
C THR A 56 17.71 -8.31 -7.24
N ALA A 57 17.52 -7.30 -6.38
CA ALA A 57 18.60 -6.46 -5.87
C ALA A 57 18.38 -6.07 -4.40
N PHE A 58 19.47 -5.75 -3.70
CA PHE A 58 19.41 -5.09 -2.39
C PHE A 58 19.12 -3.60 -2.57
N LEU A 59 18.45 -3.02 -1.58
CA LEU A 59 18.10 -1.60 -1.62
C LEU A 59 19.15 -0.76 -0.91
N PRO A 60 19.49 0.44 -1.43
CA PRO A 60 20.31 1.35 -0.67
C PRO A 60 19.55 1.78 0.59
N SER A 61 20.28 2.00 1.69
CA SER A 61 19.65 2.68 2.81
C SER A 61 19.34 4.14 2.44
N ILE A 62 18.41 4.77 3.15
CA ILE A 62 18.13 6.21 3.01
C ILE A 62 19.36 7.11 3.18
N PHE A 63 20.43 6.62 3.84
CA PHE A 63 21.69 7.35 3.99
C PHE A 63 22.56 7.31 2.73
N GLU A 64 22.31 6.37 1.83
CA GLU A 64 23.09 6.11 0.61
C GLU A 64 22.29 6.39 -0.66
N ALA A 65 20.97 6.44 -0.56
CA ALA A 65 20.07 6.67 -1.67
C ALA A 65 20.20 8.11 -2.22
N GLU A 66 20.15 8.23 -3.55
CA GLU A 66 19.99 9.52 -4.21
C GLU A 66 18.55 10.00 -4.03
N ILE A 67 18.36 11.10 -3.28
CA ILE A 67 17.03 11.69 -3.10
C ILE A 67 16.62 12.41 -4.38
N THR A 68 15.80 11.75 -5.18
CA THR A 68 15.32 12.29 -6.46
C THR A 68 14.07 13.17 -6.33
N SER A 69 13.36 13.06 -5.20
CA SER A 69 12.13 13.78 -4.91
C SER A 69 12.19 14.37 -3.49
N PRO A 70 12.22 15.70 -3.32
CA PRO A 70 12.18 16.32 -2.01
C PRO A 70 10.91 15.91 -1.26
N SER A 71 11.08 15.34 -0.06
CA SER A 71 9.98 14.95 0.81
C SER A 71 10.25 15.41 2.24
N ARG A 72 9.26 15.25 3.12
CA ARG A 72 9.45 15.47 4.57
C ARG A 72 10.04 14.25 5.28
N ALA A 73 10.47 13.24 4.53
CA ALA A 73 11.00 12.04 5.12
C ALA A 73 12.36 12.32 5.77
N LEU A 74 12.65 11.61 6.86
CA LEU A 74 13.93 11.67 7.55
C LEU A 74 14.62 10.32 7.47
N PRO A 75 15.97 10.29 7.52
CA PRO A 75 16.70 9.05 7.71
C PRO A 75 16.19 8.30 8.94
N ASN A 76 16.02 7.00 8.81
CA ASN A 76 15.61 6.11 9.88
C ASN A 76 16.65 5.02 10.06
N ASP A 77 16.75 4.48 11.28
CA ASP A 77 17.57 3.30 11.57
C ASP A 77 17.20 2.13 10.65
N PRO A 78 18.10 1.14 10.47
CA PRO A 78 17.79 -0.13 9.83
C PRO A 78 16.45 -0.70 10.29
N LEU A 79 15.45 -0.61 9.41
CA LEU A 79 14.11 -1.10 9.65
C LEU A 79 14.07 -2.60 9.40
N THR A 80 13.61 -3.41 10.35
CA THR A 80 13.39 -4.84 10.13
C THR A 80 12.01 -5.12 9.55
N LEU A 81 11.83 -6.28 8.92
CA LEU A 81 10.51 -6.74 8.51
C LEU A 81 9.53 -6.83 9.69
N GLY A 82 9.97 -7.26 10.88
CA GLY A 82 9.13 -7.31 12.08
C GLY A 82 8.61 -5.94 12.50
N ALA A 83 9.46 -4.91 12.42
CA ALA A 83 9.05 -3.52 12.67
C ALA A 83 8.07 -3.02 11.60
N TRP A 84 8.27 -3.40 10.33
CA TRP A 84 7.34 -3.09 9.25
C TRP A 84 5.98 -3.77 9.45
N LEU A 85 5.96 -5.05 9.85
CA LEU A 85 4.76 -5.82 10.14
C LEU A 85 3.94 -5.27 11.31
N ALA A 86 4.51 -4.40 12.15
CA ALA A 86 3.78 -3.75 13.23
C ALA A 86 2.79 -2.68 12.74
N ALA A 87 2.95 -2.20 11.50
CA ALA A 87 2.09 -1.21 10.85
C ALA A 87 0.64 -1.69 10.78
N LYS A 88 -0.28 -0.80 11.12
CA LYS A 88 -1.72 -1.06 11.10
C LYS A 88 -2.45 0.11 10.46
N GLY A 89 -3.57 -0.20 9.81
CA GLY A 89 -4.41 0.81 9.20
C GLY A 89 -5.87 0.38 9.19
N ARG A 90 -6.75 1.35 8.94
CA ARG A 90 -8.17 1.13 8.67
C ARG A 90 -8.61 2.12 7.61
N ALA A 91 -9.18 1.61 6.52
CA ALA A 91 -9.81 2.44 5.51
C ALA A 91 -11.32 2.47 5.73
N LYS A 92 -11.94 3.62 5.46
CA LYS A 92 -13.38 3.82 5.37
C LYS A 92 -13.67 4.43 4.00
N ILE A 93 -14.52 3.77 3.23
CA ILE A 93 -15.03 4.27 1.95
C ILE A 93 -16.52 4.51 2.13
N SER A 94 -16.97 5.73 1.85
CA SER A 94 -18.39 6.10 1.91
C SER A 94 -18.86 6.49 0.51
N CYS A 95 -19.80 5.76 -0.08
CA CYS A 95 -20.35 6.10 -1.40
C CYS A 95 -21.67 6.85 -1.26
N GLU A 96 -21.75 8.00 -1.94
CA GLU A 96 -22.95 8.85 -2.07
C GLU A 96 -23.49 8.69 -3.50
N GLY A 97 -24.15 7.55 -3.77
CA GLY A 97 -24.51 7.15 -5.14
C GLY A 97 -23.31 6.64 -5.96
N GLU A 98 -23.48 6.55 -7.29
CA GLU A 98 -22.47 6.00 -8.21
C GLU A 98 -21.34 6.99 -8.51
N ASP A 99 -21.62 8.30 -8.48
CA ASP A 99 -20.70 9.35 -8.97
C ASP A 99 -19.82 9.97 -7.88
N LYS A 100 -19.90 9.50 -6.63
CA LYS A 100 -19.20 10.14 -5.52
C LYS A 100 -18.86 9.18 -4.41
N ALA A 101 -17.59 9.19 -4.00
CA ALA A 101 -17.17 8.50 -2.79
C ALA A 101 -16.19 9.32 -1.96
N GLN A 102 -16.18 9.08 -0.66
CA GLN A 102 -15.21 9.63 0.27
C GLN A 102 -14.39 8.51 0.90
N ILE A 103 -13.08 8.56 0.69
CA ILE A 103 -12.11 7.65 1.28
C ILE A 103 -11.45 8.35 2.46
N ARG A 104 -11.40 7.68 3.61
CA ARG A 104 -10.61 8.08 4.78
C ARG A 104 -9.82 6.87 5.29
N ILE A 105 -8.52 7.01 5.42
CA ILE A 105 -7.64 5.97 5.95
C ILE A 105 -6.88 6.53 7.15
N LYS A 106 -6.81 5.75 8.22
CA LYS A 106 -6.00 6.06 9.41
C LYS A 106 -4.98 4.96 9.60
N PHE A 107 -3.75 5.35 9.91
CA PHE A 107 -2.63 4.45 10.17
C PHE A 107 -2.06 4.67 11.57
N ARG A 108 -1.50 3.62 12.14
CA ARG A 108 -0.72 3.63 13.39
C ARG A 108 0.44 2.66 13.28
N ASN A 109 1.47 2.87 14.10
CA ASN A 109 2.70 2.06 14.09
C ASN A 109 3.39 2.04 12.71
N LEU A 110 3.20 3.08 11.89
CA LEU A 110 4.05 3.29 10.74
C LEU A 110 5.45 3.66 11.21
N VAL A 111 6.43 3.52 10.33
CA VAL A 111 7.79 3.98 10.60
C VAL A 111 7.76 5.51 10.64
N PRO A 112 8.08 6.14 11.78
CA PRO A 112 8.03 7.59 11.91
C PRO A 112 8.87 8.27 10.83
N HIS A 113 8.38 9.39 10.29
CA HIS A 113 9.11 10.16 9.29
C HIS A 113 9.51 9.40 8.01
N ALA A 114 9.02 8.19 7.75
CA ALA A 114 9.31 7.48 6.49
C ALA A 114 8.38 7.93 5.36
N LEU A 115 8.80 7.76 4.11
CA LEU A 115 7.99 8.10 2.96
C LEU A 115 7.07 6.93 2.58
N TYR A 116 5.78 7.22 2.48
CA TYR A 116 4.77 6.26 2.08
C TYR A 116 3.99 6.73 0.85
N THR A 117 3.47 5.78 0.07
CA THR A 117 2.46 6.04 -0.97
C THR A 117 1.26 5.11 -0.86
N LEU A 118 0.10 5.57 -1.30
CA LEU A 118 -1.12 4.77 -1.38
C LEU A 118 -1.52 4.50 -2.83
N TRP A 119 -1.81 3.24 -3.11
CA TRP A 119 -2.20 2.76 -4.44
C TRP A 119 -3.53 2.03 -4.39
N ALA A 120 -4.34 2.26 -5.40
CA ALA A 120 -5.52 1.48 -5.73
C ALA A 120 -5.13 0.41 -6.75
N ILE A 121 -5.44 -0.84 -6.47
CA ILE A 121 -5.38 -1.92 -7.44
C ILE A 121 -6.78 -2.07 -8.01
N MET A 122 -6.96 -1.73 -9.29
CA MET A 122 -8.26 -1.71 -9.95
C MET A 122 -8.36 -2.88 -10.93
N ALA A 123 -9.50 -3.56 -10.97
CA ALA A 123 -9.81 -4.47 -12.07
C ALA A 123 -10.10 -3.68 -13.35
N LEU A 124 -9.66 -4.21 -14.49
CA LEU A 124 -9.91 -3.65 -15.82
C LEU A 124 -10.98 -4.48 -16.56
N PRO A 125 -11.74 -3.88 -17.50
CA PRO A 125 -12.78 -4.59 -18.25
C PRO A 125 -12.28 -5.79 -19.07
N ASP A 126 -11.00 -5.83 -19.42
CA ASP A 126 -10.35 -6.93 -20.15
C ASP A 126 -9.89 -8.08 -19.22
N GLY A 127 -10.21 -8.01 -17.93
CA GLY A 127 -9.75 -8.95 -16.91
C GLY A 127 -8.34 -8.66 -16.39
N GLY A 128 -7.70 -7.59 -16.89
CA GLY A 128 -6.42 -7.11 -16.38
C GLY A 128 -6.55 -6.42 -15.01
N VAL A 129 -5.40 -6.06 -14.45
CA VAL A 129 -5.30 -5.33 -13.18
C VAL A 129 -4.34 -4.16 -13.36
N ALA A 130 -4.73 -2.99 -12.87
CA ALA A 130 -3.90 -1.78 -12.97
C ALA A 130 -3.68 -1.11 -11.61
N PRO A 131 -2.42 -0.94 -11.15
CA PRO A 131 -2.12 -0.06 -10.03
C PRO A 131 -2.29 1.41 -10.45
N ARG A 132 -3.00 2.19 -9.62
CA ARG A 132 -3.21 3.63 -9.79
C ARG A 132 -2.99 4.37 -8.47
N PRO A 133 -2.49 5.62 -8.47
CA PRO A 133 -2.47 6.43 -7.25
C PRO A 133 -3.87 6.52 -6.65
N LEU A 134 -4.04 6.21 -5.37
CA LEU A 134 -5.37 6.15 -4.75
C LEU A 134 -6.04 7.55 -4.78
N GLY A 135 -7.01 7.73 -5.67
CA GLY A 135 -7.66 9.03 -5.90
C GLY A 135 -6.78 10.07 -6.58
N GLY A 136 -5.76 9.64 -7.35
CA GLY A 136 -4.84 10.52 -8.07
C GLY A 136 -3.65 10.99 -7.22
N VAL A 137 -2.88 11.94 -7.78
CA VAL A 137 -1.73 12.55 -7.09
C VAL A 137 -2.14 13.86 -6.39
N PRO A 138 -1.50 14.21 -5.26
CA PRO A 138 -0.47 13.44 -4.57
C PRO A 138 -1.06 12.22 -3.84
N ASN A 139 -0.36 11.08 -3.87
CA ASN A 139 -0.70 9.89 -3.09
C ASN A 139 0.38 9.54 -2.05
N ALA A 140 1.40 10.38 -1.92
CA ALA A 140 2.47 10.24 -0.95
C ALA A 140 2.13 10.94 0.38
N PHE A 141 2.61 10.39 1.49
CA PHE A 141 2.53 11.02 2.80
C PHE A 141 3.69 10.57 3.70
N VAL A 142 3.91 11.32 4.79
CA VAL A 142 4.90 11.02 5.82
C VAL A 142 4.18 11.02 7.17
N PRO A 143 4.27 9.94 7.97
CA PRO A 143 3.65 9.87 9.29
C PRO A 143 4.39 10.77 10.28
N ASP A 144 3.72 11.05 11.40
CA ASP A 144 4.30 11.84 12.48
C ASP A 144 5.34 11.06 13.32
N GLU A 145 5.88 11.72 14.34
CA GLU A 145 6.87 11.17 15.28
C GLU A 145 6.37 9.92 16.03
N ARG A 146 5.05 9.69 16.08
CA ARG A 146 4.42 8.54 16.75
C ARG A 146 4.07 7.42 15.76
N GLY A 147 4.47 7.56 14.49
CA GLY A 147 4.09 6.61 13.45
C GLY A 147 2.59 6.67 13.11
N SER A 148 1.93 7.79 13.39
CA SER A 148 0.52 8.00 13.04
C SER A 148 0.41 8.72 11.70
N GLY A 149 -0.56 8.30 10.89
CA GLY A 149 -0.80 8.88 9.58
C GLY A 149 -2.28 8.88 9.22
N SER A 150 -2.67 9.76 8.30
CA SER A 150 -4.02 9.75 7.76
C SER A 150 -4.03 10.17 6.29
N PHE A 151 -4.94 9.59 5.53
CA PHE A 151 -5.17 9.92 4.14
C PHE A 151 -6.68 10.13 3.90
N SER A 152 -7.04 11.14 3.12
CA SER A 152 -8.45 11.40 2.78
C SER A 152 -8.57 11.89 1.34
N ARG A 153 -9.51 11.33 0.59
CA ARG A 153 -9.81 11.74 -0.79
C ARG A 153 -11.31 11.70 -1.05
N THR A 154 -11.75 12.57 -1.94
CA THR A 154 -13.07 12.47 -2.57
C THR A 154 -12.85 11.98 -3.98
N LEU A 155 -13.54 10.91 -4.36
CA LEU A 155 -13.58 10.36 -5.69
C LEU A 155 -14.84 10.82 -6.40
N ASN A 156 -14.75 10.94 -7.72
CA ASN A 156 -15.88 11.21 -8.62
C ASN A 156 -16.53 9.91 -9.15
N PHE A 157 -16.37 8.82 -8.42
CA PHE A 157 -16.99 7.52 -8.67
C PHE A 157 -17.01 6.72 -7.36
N CYS A 158 -17.92 5.77 -7.24
CA CYS A 158 -17.91 4.78 -6.18
C CYS A 158 -16.99 3.61 -6.55
N PRO A 159 -15.91 3.33 -5.80
CA PRO A 159 -14.93 2.32 -6.16
C PRO A 159 -15.42 0.87 -5.98
N THR A 160 -16.68 0.67 -5.57
CA THR A 160 -17.33 -0.65 -5.53
C THR A 160 -18.22 -0.94 -6.73
N ASP A 161 -18.29 -0.01 -7.68
CA ASP A 161 -19.01 -0.20 -8.94
C ASP A 161 -18.37 -1.30 -9.80
N GLU A 162 -19.18 -2.04 -10.55
CA GLU A 162 -18.81 -3.31 -11.20
C GLU A 162 -17.91 -3.14 -12.43
N ASP A 163 -17.93 -1.97 -13.07
CA ASP A 163 -17.18 -1.74 -14.31
C ASP A 163 -15.65 -1.62 -14.10
N SER A 164 -15.22 -1.23 -12.91
CA SER A 164 -13.80 -1.20 -12.51
C SER A 164 -13.69 -1.21 -10.97
N PRO A 165 -13.98 -2.34 -10.32
CA PRO A 165 -13.98 -2.40 -8.87
C PRO A 165 -12.56 -2.23 -8.33
N LEU A 166 -12.45 -1.48 -7.24
CA LEU A 166 -11.27 -1.44 -6.40
C LEU A 166 -11.09 -2.80 -5.75
N MET A 167 -10.02 -3.49 -6.15
CA MET A 167 -9.68 -4.79 -5.62
C MET A 167 -8.91 -4.68 -4.30
N ASN A 168 -7.95 -3.74 -4.22
CA ASN A 168 -7.07 -3.59 -3.06
C ASN A 168 -6.60 -2.14 -2.88
N ILE A 169 -6.33 -1.76 -1.64
CA ILE A 169 -5.54 -0.57 -1.30
C ILE A 169 -4.16 -1.03 -0.81
N VAL A 170 -3.10 -0.58 -1.46
CA VAL A 170 -1.71 -0.91 -1.11
C VAL A 170 -1.06 0.29 -0.46
N LEU A 171 -0.44 0.07 0.71
CA LEU A 171 0.48 1.01 1.30
C LEU A 171 1.90 0.57 1.01
N ALA A 172 2.63 1.49 0.41
CA ALA A 172 3.95 1.28 -0.12
C ALA A 172 4.94 2.11 0.70
N LEU A 173 5.88 1.46 1.39
CA LEU A 173 7.01 2.11 2.05
C LEU A 173 8.15 2.31 1.05
N HIS A 174 8.67 3.53 0.98
CA HIS A 174 9.87 3.88 0.21
C HIS A 174 11.05 4.05 1.16
N THR A 175 11.87 3.01 1.30
CA THR A 175 13.03 2.99 2.20
C THR A 175 14.18 3.89 1.74
N ASP A 176 14.17 4.30 0.48
CA ASP A 176 15.10 5.25 -0.14
C ASP A 176 14.60 6.70 -0.10
N ALA A 177 13.41 6.94 0.48
CA ALA A 177 12.71 8.22 0.51
C ALA A 177 12.51 8.88 -0.87
N SER A 178 12.44 8.10 -1.94
CA SER A 178 12.16 8.57 -3.31
C SER A 178 10.77 8.17 -3.80
N VAL A 179 10.17 9.01 -4.66
CA VAL A 179 8.89 8.73 -5.35
C VAL A 179 8.94 9.26 -6.78
N PHE A 180 8.18 8.65 -7.69
CA PHE A 180 8.22 8.92 -9.15
C PHE A 180 6.86 9.43 -9.62
N GLY A 181 6.24 10.26 -8.79
CA GLY A 181 4.92 10.83 -9.04
C GLY A 181 3.84 9.75 -9.15
N ALA A 182 3.14 9.72 -10.29
CA ALA A 182 2.03 8.81 -10.55
C ALA A 182 2.44 7.45 -11.12
N VAL A 183 3.75 7.20 -11.27
CA VAL A 183 4.26 5.96 -11.87
C VAL A 183 4.49 4.94 -10.75
N PRO A 184 3.73 3.83 -10.72
CA PRO A 184 4.07 2.71 -9.86
C PRO A 184 5.41 2.20 -10.36
N ALA A 185 6.34 1.95 -9.46
CA ALA A 185 7.73 1.68 -9.81
C ALA A 185 8.01 0.40 -10.61
N MET A 186 6.96 -0.30 -11.04
CA MET A 186 7.10 -1.51 -11.83
C MET A 186 7.65 -1.13 -13.20
N ALA A 187 8.94 -1.41 -13.40
CA ALA A 187 9.62 -1.31 -14.66
C ALA A 187 9.29 -2.52 -15.55
N ASP A 188 9.11 -2.26 -16.85
CA ASP A 188 9.31 -3.26 -17.91
C ASP A 188 10.36 -2.71 -18.90
N ALA A 189 11.13 -3.64 -19.46
CA ALA A 189 12.54 -3.61 -19.73
C ALA A 189 12.88 -3.45 -21.22
N GLU A 190 12.67 -2.27 -21.80
CA GLU A 190 13.35 -1.95 -23.08
C GLU A 190 13.85 -0.51 -23.19
N THR A 191 13.42 0.41 -22.33
CA THR A 191 13.71 1.85 -22.54
C THR A 191 14.02 2.58 -21.24
N SER A 192 15.31 2.59 -20.86
CA SER A 192 16.00 3.77 -20.32
C SER A 192 15.18 4.72 -19.42
N LYS A 193 14.80 4.29 -18.20
CA LYS A 193 14.05 5.11 -17.22
C LYS A 193 14.41 4.76 -15.76
N PRO A 194 14.26 5.70 -14.81
CA PRO A 194 14.83 5.57 -13.47
C PRO A 194 14.21 4.40 -12.71
N VAL A 195 15.04 3.39 -12.43
CA VAL A 195 14.87 2.46 -11.32
C VAL A 195 14.83 3.32 -10.06
N GLY A 196 13.76 3.29 -9.25
CA GLY A 196 13.88 4.06 -8.02
C GLY A 196 12.71 4.17 -7.05
N ALA A 197 11.51 3.65 -7.32
CA ALA A 197 10.53 3.51 -6.23
C ALA A 197 10.51 2.06 -5.82
N ILE A 198 11.60 1.60 -5.20
CA ILE A 198 11.59 0.22 -4.78
C ILE A 198 10.80 0.14 -3.47
N VAL A 199 9.61 -0.43 -3.58
CA VAL A 199 8.57 -0.38 -2.56
C VAL A 199 8.59 -1.69 -1.76
N HIS A 200 8.69 -1.58 -0.44
CA HIS A 200 8.18 -2.65 0.42
C HIS A 200 6.66 -2.46 0.57
N ALA A 201 5.89 -3.41 0.04
CA ALA A 201 4.44 -3.27 -0.11
C ALA A 201 3.67 -4.02 0.97
N GLN A 202 2.97 -3.32 1.85
CA GLN A 202 1.94 -3.93 2.67
C GLN A 202 0.65 -3.95 1.86
N ALA A 203 0.27 -5.13 1.40
CA ALA A 203 -0.98 -5.33 0.69
C ALA A 203 -2.16 -5.30 1.66
N GLY A 204 -2.92 -4.20 1.68
CA GLY A 204 -4.26 -4.19 2.27
C GLY A 204 -4.32 -3.96 3.78
N PHE A 205 -5.07 -2.93 4.14
CA PHE A 205 -5.62 -2.73 5.48
C PHE A 205 -7.10 -3.10 5.47
N PRO A 206 -7.69 -3.50 6.61
CA PRO A 206 -9.13 -3.71 6.67
C PRO A 206 -9.86 -2.47 6.15
N ILE A 207 -10.71 -2.66 5.13
CA ILE A 207 -11.51 -1.62 4.49
C ILE A 207 -12.96 -1.80 4.95
N ASN A 208 -13.55 -0.74 5.48
CA ASN A 208 -14.96 -0.65 5.77
C ASN A 208 -15.63 0.16 4.66
N ILE A 209 -16.57 -0.45 3.94
CA ILE A 209 -17.35 0.20 2.89
C ILE A 209 -18.74 0.49 3.45
N GLN A 210 -19.12 1.77 3.46
CA GLN A 210 -20.47 2.22 3.80
C GLN A 210 -21.10 2.78 2.54
N GLU A 211 -22.11 2.11 2.01
CA GLU A 211 -23.02 2.71 1.04
C GLU A 211 -24.07 3.47 1.83
N ASP A 212 -24.43 4.68 1.41
CA ASP A 212 -25.61 5.37 1.93
C ASP A 212 -26.87 4.62 1.43
N LEU A 213 -27.09 3.43 1.97
CA LEU A 213 -28.35 2.75 1.97
C LEU A 213 -29.17 3.36 3.10
N GLU A 214 -30.38 3.81 2.78
CA GLU A 214 -31.39 3.95 3.83
C GLU A 214 -31.47 2.62 4.60
N ALA A 215 -31.14 2.69 5.89
CA ALA A 215 -31.28 1.66 6.92
C ALA A 215 -30.16 0.59 7.09
N GLU A 216 -29.52 0.69 8.25
CA GLU A 216 -29.06 -0.37 9.16
C GLU A 216 -27.94 -1.32 8.71
N GLY A 217 -26.74 -1.12 9.30
CA GLY A 217 -25.71 -2.17 9.34
C GLY A 217 -24.25 -1.73 9.37
N GLY A 218 -23.91 -0.58 9.96
CA GLY A 218 -22.51 -0.21 10.15
C GLY A 218 -21.92 -0.88 11.40
N CYS A 219 -20.72 -1.48 11.29
CA CYS A 219 -19.93 -1.89 12.44
C CYS A 219 -19.77 -0.71 13.42
N ARG A 220 -20.44 -0.79 14.57
CA ARG A 220 -20.20 0.09 15.72
C ARG A 220 -19.12 -0.53 16.60
N GLU A 221 -18.33 0.36 17.20
CA GLU A 221 -17.16 0.05 18.05
C GLU A 221 -17.44 -0.94 19.18
#